data_AF-A0A2P5WN79-F1
#
_entry.id   AF-A0A2P5WN79-F1
#
_cell.length_a   1.000
_cell.length_b   1.000
_cell.length_c   1.000
_cell.angle_alpha   90.00
_cell.angle_beta   90.00
_cell.angle_gamma   90.00
#
_symmetry.space_group_name_H-M   'P 1'
#
loop_
_entity.id
_entity.type
_entity.pdbx_description
1 polymer ?
#
loop_
_entity_poly.entity_id
_entity_poly.type
_entity_poly.pdbx_seq_one_letter_code
_entity_poly.pdbx_strand_id
1 'polypeptide(L)'
;MEEIKVDEKEALACCGSSQFAKQMALASPFPSVDHAISVAKDIWFDKELSDWNARYRQKFGHVFLICASGRSAAEILGELKNRYSNRPIHELEIASQEQMKITELRLRKLFSAKTKADSTGSQYSTAVASKAEKERVGIIGQHLTAPLEGFPAKAPQVQARTRPPITTHVLDVSRGSPAAGIEVRLEMWKSSQPRPSFGETDIGGWVLEGCSTTDRDGRSGQLMSIVDALSPGVYRISFNTGKYNPGGFFPYVSIVFEIKDTQKFEHFHVPLLLSPFSFSTYRGS
;
A
#
# COMPACT_ATOMS: atom_id res chain seq x y z
N MET A 1 5.92 42.97 -35.02
CA MET A 1 6.08 41.60 -34.49
C MET A 1 4.89 40.81 -34.97
N GLU A 2 5.13 39.63 -35.53
CA GLU A 2 4.08 38.76 -36.07
C GLU A 2 3.40 38.08 -34.89
N GLU A 3 2.10 38.31 -34.72
CA GLU A 3 1.32 37.74 -33.61
C GLU A 3 1.01 36.26 -33.86
N ILE A 4 1.18 35.43 -32.84
CA ILE A 4 0.92 33.99 -32.91
C ILE A 4 -0.56 33.76 -32.64
N LYS A 5 -1.28 33.33 -33.67
CA LYS A 5 -2.67 32.87 -33.54
C LYS A 5 -2.67 31.39 -33.21
N VAL A 6 -3.48 31.02 -32.23
CA VAL A 6 -3.71 29.62 -31.84
C VAL A 6 -5.22 29.40 -31.84
N ASP A 7 -5.69 28.46 -32.65
CA ASP A 7 -7.10 28.06 -32.63
C ASP A 7 -7.37 26.90 -31.65
N GLU A 8 -8.64 26.62 -31.39
CA GLU A 8 -9.04 25.57 -30.43
C GLU A 8 -8.54 24.18 -30.85
N LYS A 9 -8.48 23.89 -32.16
CA LYS A 9 -8.05 22.58 -32.67
C LYS A 9 -6.54 22.39 -32.46
N GLU A 10 -5.76 23.45 -32.66
CA GLU A 10 -4.32 23.48 -32.42
C GLU A 10 -3.99 23.37 -30.93
N ALA A 11 -4.70 24.10 -30.06
CA ALA A 11 -4.51 24.02 -28.62
C ALA A 11 -4.94 22.66 -28.03
N LEU A 12 -5.97 22.02 -28.61
CA LEU A 12 -6.43 20.69 -28.21
C LEU A 12 -5.36 19.61 -28.44
N ALA A 13 -4.55 19.76 -29.49
CA ALA A 13 -3.47 18.82 -29.82
C ALA A 13 -2.35 18.80 -28.76
N CYS A 14 -2.18 19.87 -27.98
CA CYS A 14 -1.11 19.98 -26.99
C CYS A 14 -1.38 19.22 -25.69
N CYS A 15 -2.64 19.15 -25.22
CA CYS A 15 -2.95 18.63 -23.90
C CYS A 15 -4.24 17.78 -23.80
N GLY A 16 -5.01 17.67 -24.88
CA GLY A 16 -6.26 16.91 -24.92
C GLY A 16 -7.42 17.48 -24.08
N SER A 17 -7.23 18.62 -23.39
CA SER A 17 -8.28 19.31 -22.63
C SER A 17 -9.03 20.31 -23.51
N SER A 18 -10.30 20.03 -23.79
CA SER A 18 -11.16 20.92 -24.57
C SER A 18 -11.40 22.26 -23.87
N GLN A 19 -11.38 22.30 -22.54
CA GLN A 19 -11.54 23.55 -21.78
C GLN A 19 -10.27 24.41 -21.85
N PHE A 20 -9.09 23.81 -21.70
CA PHE A 20 -7.82 24.52 -21.89
C PHE A 20 -7.70 25.05 -23.32
N ALA A 21 -8.07 24.25 -24.31
CA ALA A 21 -8.01 24.62 -25.71
C ALA A 21 -8.88 25.84 -26.03
N LYS A 22 -10.11 25.88 -25.50
CA LYS A 22 -11.01 27.05 -25.61
C LYS A 22 -10.43 28.29 -24.98
N GLN A 23 -9.86 28.16 -23.78
CA GLN A 23 -9.29 29.30 -23.06
C GLN A 23 -8.04 29.86 -23.75
N MET A 24 -7.19 28.98 -24.29
CA MET A 24 -6.04 29.40 -25.12
C MET A 24 -6.49 30.10 -26.41
N ALA A 25 -7.52 29.59 -27.09
CA ALA A 25 -8.06 30.21 -28.29
C ALA A 25 -8.72 31.58 -28.00
N LEU A 26 -9.37 31.73 -26.84
CA LEU A 26 -9.91 33.02 -26.37
C LEU A 26 -8.82 34.03 -25.98
N ALA A 27 -7.69 33.56 -25.44
CA ALA A 27 -6.58 34.41 -25.05
C ALA A 27 -5.63 34.76 -26.21
N SER A 28 -5.78 34.08 -27.36
CA SER A 28 -5.10 34.39 -28.62
C SER A 28 -5.69 35.68 -29.25
N PRO A 29 -4.89 36.50 -29.95
CA PRO A 29 -3.51 36.26 -30.38
C PRO A 29 -2.45 36.57 -29.32
N PHE A 30 -1.29 35.88 -29.40
CA PHE A 30 -0.18 36.07 -28.47
C PHE A 30 0.98 36.86 -29.09
N PRO A 31 1.59 37.81 -28.35
CA PRO A 31 2.71 38.61 -28.85
C PRO A 31 4.04 37.85 -28.95
N SER A 32 4.18 36.71 -28.25
CA SER A 32 5.37 35.85 -28.30
C SER A 32 5.07 34.44 -27.77
N VAL A 33 5.97 33.49 -28.05
CA VAL A 33 5.90 32.12 -27.50
C VAL A 33 6.00 32.13 -25.98
N ASP A 34 6.87 32.95 -25.39
CA ASP A 34 7.02 33.05 -23.94
C ASP A 34 5.74 33.57 -23.28
N HIS A 35 5.06 34.53 -23.90
CA HIS A 35 3.76 35.02 -23.43
C HIS A 35 2.69 33.94 -23.55
N ALA A 36 2.64 33.20 -24.66
CA ALA A 36 1.71 32.07 -24.84
C ALA A 36 1.97 30.97 -23.79
N ILE A 37 3.22 30.66 -23.46
CA ILE A 37 3.59 29.70 -22.41
C ILE A 37 3.19 30.22 -21.02
N SER A 38 3.35 31.52 -20.74
CA SER A 38 2.94 32.11 -19.47
C SER A 38 1.41 32.02 -19.30
N VAL A 39 0.65 32.44 -20.31
CA VAL A 39 -0.82 32.35 -20.31
C VAL A 39 -1.28 30.90 -20.24
N ALA A 40 -0.63 29.99 -20.97
CA ALA A 40 -0.89 28.56 -20.86
C ALA A 40 -0.65 28.05 -19.44
N LYS A 41 0.43 28.48 -18.77
CA LYS A 41 0.67 28.13 -17.37
C LYS A 41 -0.41 28.69 -16.46
N ASP A 42 -0.84 29.93 -16.63
CA ASP A 42 -1.88 30.52 -15.79
C ASP A 42 -3.25 29.84 -15.98
N ILE A 43 -3.59 29.49 -17.23
CA ILE A 43 -4.81 28.74 -17.56
C ILE A 43 -4.72 27.28 -17.08
N TRP A 44 -3.55 26.66 -17.17
CA TRP A 44 -3.32 25.26 -16.79
C TRP A 44 -3.21 25.09 -15.27
N PHE A 45 -2.55 26.05 -14.63
CA PHE A 45 -2.33 26.12 -13.19
C PHE A 45 -3.22 27.21 -12.61
N ASP A 46 -4.54 27.06 -12.75
CA ASP A 46 -5.49 27.84 -11.94
C ASP A 46 -5.00 27.79 -10.49
N LYS A 47 -4.46 28.92 -10.02
CA LYS A 47 -3.63 29.01 -8.82
C LYS A 47 -4.37 28.43 -7.63
N GLU A 48 -5.69 28.63 -7.63
CA GLU A 48 -6.58 28.09 -6.61
C GLU A 48 -6.58 26.55 -6.60
N LEU A 49 -6.70 25.89 -7.75
CA LEU A 49 -6.67 24.42 -7.81
C LEU A 49 -5.31 23.85 -7.38
N SER A 50 -4.20 24.51 -7.72
CA SER A 50 -2.88 24.12 -7.25
C SER A 50 -2.74 24.25 -5.73
N ASP A 51 -3.15 25.39 -5.16
CA ASP A 51 -3.11 25.65 -3.72
C ASP A 51 -3.96 24.64 -2.95
N TRP A 52 -5.15 24.33 -3.46
CA TRP A 52 -6.04 23.34 -2.88
C TRP A 52 -5.50 21.91 -2.98
N ASN A 53 -4.86 21.53 -4.10
CA ASN A 53 -4.17 20.25 -4.23
C ASN A 53 -3.01 20.12 -3.23
N ALA A 54 -2.24 21.18 -2.99
CA ALA A 54 -1.18 21.19 -1.99
C ALA A 54 -1.74 21.00 -0.57
N ARG A 55 -2.81 21.74 -0.21
CA ARG A 55 -3.52 21.58 1.07
C ARG A 55 -4.09 20.18 1.24
N TYR A 56 -4.67 19.62 0.18
CA TYR A 56 -5.22 18.27 0.18
C TYR A 56 -4.13 17.24 0.47
N ARG A 57 -2.99 17.32 -0.25
CA ARG A 57 -1.86 16.41 -0.04
C ARG A 57 -1.29 16.50 1.36
N GLN A 58 -1.18 17.71 1.89
CA GLN A 58 -0.71 17.93 3.26
C GLN A 58 -1.65 17.31 4.31
N LYS A 59 -2.97 17.41 4.11
CA LYS A 59 -3.96 16.88 5.05
C LYS A 59 -4.10 15.36 4.98
N PHE A 60 -4.20 14.80 3.78
CA PHE A 60 -4.58 13.39 3.59
C PHE A 60 -3.38 12.47 3.32
N GLY A 61 -2.19 13.02 3.04
CA GLY A 61 -0.98 12.23 2.78
C GLY A 61 -0.92 11.62 1.37
N HIS A 62 -1.92 11.85 0.53
CA HIS A 62 -1.95 11.41 -0.87
C HIS A 62 -2.45 12.50 -1.81
N VAL A 63 -2.24 12.33 -3.12
CA VAL A 63 -2.75 13.26 -4.14
C VAL A 63 -4.27 13.18 -4.23
N PHE A 64 -4.92 14.28 -4.61
CA PHE A 64 -6.35 14.29 -4.90
C PHE A 64 -6.65 13.42 -6.11
N LEU A 65 -7.57 12.48 -5.95
CA LEU A 65 -7.96 11.52 -6.99
C LEU A 65 -9.43 11.73 -7.35
N ILE A 66 -9.68 11.97 -8.63
CA ILE A 66 -11.01 12.12 -9.21
C ILE A 66 -10.99 11.64 -10.67
N CYS A 67 -12.05 10.96 -11.08
CA CYS A 67 -12.32 10.66 -12.48
C CYS A 67 -12.74 11.94 -13.20
N ALA A 68 -11.77 12.63 -13.78
CA ALA A 68 -11.96 13.90 -14.48
C ALA A 68 -12.72 13.79 -15.82
N SER A 69 -12.99 12.57 -16.32
CA SER A 69 -13.68 12.38 -17.60
C SER A 69 -15.06 13.03 -17.60
N GLY A 70 -15.25 14.04 -18.45
CA GLY A 70 -16.51 14.78 -18.58
C GLY A 70 -16.73 15.86 -17.52
N ARG A 71 -15.74 16.18 -16.68
CA ARG A 71 -15.81 17.25 -15.67
C ARG A 71 -14.94 18.44 -16.09
N SER A 72 -15.41 19.64 -15.81
CA SER A 72 -14.67 20.89 -15.93
C SER A 72 -13.72 21.12 -14.75
N ALA A 73 -12.74 22.01 -14.93
CA ALA A 73 -11.82 22.39 -13.85
C ALA A 73 -12.54 22.98 -12.62
N ALA A 74 -13.60 23.77 -12.85
CA ALA A 74 -14.42 24.35 -11.78
C ALA A 74 -15.18 23.28 -10.97
N GLU A 75 -15.71 22.25 -11.63
CA GLU A 75 -16.36 21.11 -10.95
C GLU A 75 -15.35 20.28 -10.15
N ILE A 76 -14.15 20.05 -10.71
CA ILE A 76 -13.06 19.36 -10.01
C ILE A 76 -12.64 20.13 -8.76
N LEU A 77 -12.51 21.46 -8.88
CA LEU A 77 -12.17 22.33 -7.76
C LEU A 77 -13.27 22.34 -6.69
N GLY A 78 -14.54 22.37 -7.09
CA GLY A 78 -15.68 22.28 -6.19
C GLY A 78 -15.69 20.97 -5.40
N GLU A 79 -15.44 19.85 -6.07
CA GLU A 79 -15.32 18.53 -5.42
C GLU A 79 -14.15 18.45 -4.46
N LEU A 80 -13.00 18.99 -4.85
CA LEU A 80 -11.83 19.05 -3.98
C LEU A 80 -12.16 19.81 -2.69
N LYS A 81 -12.76 21.00 -2.82
CA LYS A 81 -13.17 21.83 -1.67
C LYS A 81 -14.19 21.13 -0.78
N ASN A 82 -15.20 20.47 -1.37
CA ASN A 82 -16.21 19.72 -0.62
C ASN A 82 -15.59 18.55 0.16
N ARG A 83 -14.79 17.74 -0.53
CA ARG A 83 -14.12 16.55 0.04
C ARG A 83 -13.03 16.92 1.04
N TYR A 84 -12.51 18.15 1.00
CA TYR A 84 -11.49 18.59 1.95
C TYR A 84 -11.95 18.50 3.41
N SER A 85 -13.25 18.60 3.68
CA SER A 85 -13.79 18.47 5.04
C SER A 85 -13.83 17.03 5.57
N ASN A 86 -13.65 16.03 4.70
CA ASN A 86 -13.77 14.62 5.05
C ASN A 86 -12.74 14.15 6.09
N ARG A 87 -13.09 13.05 6.78
CA ARG A 87 -12.15 12.27 7.59
C ARG A 87 -11.21 11.48 6.67
N PRO A 88 -9.91 11.32 6.99
CA PRO A 88 -8.95 10.65 6.11
C PRO A 88 -9.36 9.25 5.65
N ILE A 89 -9.95 8.44 6.55
CA ILE A 89 -10.40 7.09 6.20
C ILE A 89 -11.52 7.08 5.15
N HIS A 90 -12.46 8.02 5.26
CA HIS A 90 -13.56 8.14 4.30
C HIS A 90 -13.07 8.68 2.96
N GLU A 91 -12.11 9.61 3.01
CA GLU A 91 -11.52 10.17 1.80
C GLU A 91 -10.68 9.14 1.01
N LEU A 92 -10.00 8.24 1.70
CA LEU A 92 -9.29 7.12 1.09
C LEU A 92 -10.27 6.16 0.36
N GLU A 93 -11.43 5.89 0.97
CA GLU A 93 -12.49 5.11 0.34
C GLU A 93 -13.00 5.79 -0.93
N ILE A 94 -13.31 7.09 -0.89
CA ILE A 94 -13.72 7.86 -2.07
C ILE A 94 -12.63 7.83 -3.15
N ALA A 95 -11.37 8.05 -2.79
CA ALA A 95 -10.25 7.98 -3.73
C ALA A 95 -10.15 6.60 -4.42
N SER A 96 -10.42 5.51 -3.69
CA SER A 96 -10.46 4.16 -4.27
C SER A 96 -11.60 4.00 -5.29
N GLN A 97 -12.78 4.56 -5.00
CA GLN A 97 -13.93 4.53 -5.92
C GLN A 97 -13.64 5.36 -7.20
N GLU A 98 -13.01 6.52 -7.07
CA GLU A 98 -12.57 7.34 -8.20
C GLU A 98 -11.51 6.61 -9.06
N GLN A 99 -10.56 5.93 -8.43
CA GLN A 99 -9.57 5.10 -9.12
C GLN A 99 -10.23 3.94 -9.89
N MET A 100 -11.29 3.33 -9.34
CA MET A 100 -12.06 2.30 -10.03
C MET A 100 -12.78 2.87 -11.26
N LYS A 101 -13.42 4.04 -11.17
CA LYS A 101 -14.04 4.73 -12.32
C LYS A 101 -13.03 4.97 -13.45
N ILE A 102 -11.82 5.44 -13.11
CA ILE A 102 -10.73 5.63 -14.08
C ILE A 102 -10.34 4.30 -14.73
N THR A 103 -10.23 3.23 -13.94
CA THR A 103 -9.87 1.89 -14.40
C THR A 103 -10.92 1.35 -15.37
N GLU A 104 -12.20 1.46 -15.04
CA GLU A 104 -13.29 1.04 -15.93
C GLU A 104 -13.28 1.81 -17.26
N LEU A 105 -13.08 3.12 -17.25
CA LEU A 105 -12.98 3.92 -18.47
C LEU A 105 -11.82 3.47 -19.34
N ARG A 106 -10.66 3.16 -18.74
CA ARG A 106 -9.49 2.65 -19.45
C ARG A 106 -9.74 1.26 -20.03
N LEU A 107 -10.38 0.37 -19.28
CA LEU A 107 -10.77 -0.96 -19.76
C LEU A 107 -11.72 -0.83 -20.94
N ARG A 108 -12.79 -0.04 -20.84
CA ARG A 108 -13.72 0.20 -21.95
C ARG A 108 -12.99 0.70 -23.21
N LYS A 109 -12.07 1.67 -23.06
CA LYS A 109 -11.25 2.17 -24.18
C LYS A 109 -10.35 1.08 -24.79
N LEU A 110 -9.69 0.27 -23.95
CA LEU A 110 -8.82 -0.82 -24.39
C LEU A 110 -9.60 -1.85 -25.20
N PHE A 111 -10.76 -2.28 -24.71
CA PHE A 111 -11.61 -3.24 -25.41
C PHE A 111 -12.21 -2.66 -26.68
N SER A 112 -12.71 -1.41 -26.67
CA SER A 112 -13.19 -0.76 -27.89
C SER A 112 -12.11 -0.59 -28.96
N ALA A 113 -10.86 -0.33 -28.56
CA ALA A 113 -9.73 -0.25 -29.49
C ALA A 113 -9.40 -1.61 -30.11
N LYS A 114 -9.44 -2.70 -29.33
CA LYS A 114 -9.28 -4.07 -29.84
C LYS A 114 -10.40 -4.47 -30.80
N THR A 115 -11.66 -4.17 -30.49
CA THR A 115 -12.80 -4.46 -31.38
C THR A 115 -12.73 -3.66 -32.69
N LYS A 116 -12.19 -2.43 -32.67
CA LYS A 116 -11.94 -1.65 -33.89
C LYS A 116 -10.77 -2.19 -34.72
N ALA A 117 -9.72 -2.69 -34.08
CA ALA A 117 -8.60 -3.34 -34.76
C ALA A 117 -9.02 -4.64 -35.47
N ASP A 118 -9.90 -5.44 -34.86
CA ASP A 118 -10.42 -6.68 -35.45
C ASP A 118 -11.42 -6.46 -36.60
N SER A 119 -11.99 -5.25 -36.73
CA SER A 119 -12.93 -4.89 -37.81
C SER A 119 -12.28 -4.19 -39.01
N THR A 120 -10.97 -3.91 -38.95
CA THR A 120 -10.17 -3.40 -40.08
C THR A 120 -9.00 -4.32 -40.39
N GLY A 121 -9.32 -5.53 -40.89
CA GLY A 121 -8.30 -6.44 -41.39
C GLY A 121 -8.67 -7.92 -41.25
N SER A 122 -9.69 -8.37 -41.97
CA SER A 122 -9.77 -9.80 -42.30
C SER A 122 -8.80 -10.07 -43.45
N GLN A 123 -7.64 -10.61 -43.09
CA GLN A 123 -6.98 -11.78 -43.70
C GLN A 123 -5.52 -11.78 -43.22
N TYR A 124 -5.18 -12.66 -42.27
CA TYR A 124 -4.20 -13.74 -42.46
C TYR A 124 -3.87 -14.44 -41.13
N SER A 125 -3.99 -15.77 -41.20
CA SER A 125 -3.17 -16.81 -40.57
C SER A 125 -3.13 -17.00 -39.05
N THR A 126 -3.69 -18.14 -38.67
CA THR A 126 -3.35 -18.96 -37.49
C THR A 126 -1.87 -19.35 -37.46
N ALA A 127 -1.14 -18.83 -36.47
CA ALA A 127 0.11 -19.32 -35.83
C ALA A 127 0.91 -18.06 -35.39
N VAL A 128 1.37 -17.83 -34.15
CA VAL A 128 1.91 -18.70 -33.10
C VAL A 128 1.65 -17.97 -31.78
N ALA A 129 0.89 -18.58 -30.86
CA ALA A 129 0.88 -18.11 -29.47
C ALA A 129 2.23 -18.49 -28.83
N SER A 130 2.93 -17.50 -28.29
CA SER A 130 4.22 -17.73 -27.64
C SER A 130 4.06 -18.66 -26.43
N LYS A 131 5.03 -19.57 -26.27
CA LYS A 131 5.11 -20.59 -25.22
C LYS A 131 4.91 -20.03 -23.80
N ALA A 132 5.17 -18.74 -23.59
CA ALA A 132 5.06 -18.04 -22.31
C ALA A 132 3.63 -17.75 -21.84
N GLU A 133 2.62 -17.80 -22.73
CA GLU A 133 1.23 -17.46 -22.36
C GLU A 133 0.40 -18.71 -21.99
N LYS A 134 0.78 -19.89 -22.49
CA LYS A 134 0.24 -21.19 -22.02
C LYS A 134 0.73 -21.58 -20.62
N GLU A 135 1.88 -21.07 -20.19
CA GLU A 135 2.46 -21.37 -18.88
C GLU A 135 1.73 -20.67 -17.71
N ARG A 136 1.03 -19.55 -17.95
CA ARG A 136 0.37 -18.79 -16.87
C ARG A 136 -1.03 -19.28 -16.51
N VAL A 137 -1.74 -19.93 -17.43
CA VAL A 137 -3.06 -20.54 -17.16
C VAL A 137 -2.91 -21.96 -16.56
N GLY A 138 -1.78 -22.63 -16.79
CA GLY A 138 -1.48 -23.95 -16.21
C GLY A 138 -1.21 -23.93 -14.70
N ILE A 139 -0.73 -22.82 -14.14
CA ILE A 139 -0.39 -22.69 -12.71
C ILE A 139 -1.65 -22.62 -11.83
N ILE A 140 -2.76 -22.11 -12.35
CA ILE A 140 -4.02 -22.03 -11.59
C ILE A 140 -4.80 -23.35 -11.65
N GLY A 141 -4.60 -24.15 -12.70
CA GLY A 141 -5.23 -25.47 -12.85
C GLY A 141 -4.66 -26.56 -11.94
N GLN A 142 -3.38 -26.47 -11.56
CA GLN A 142 -2.72 -27.51 -10.73
C GLN A 142 -3.13 -27.50 -9.25
N HIS A 143 -3.82 -26.46 -8.78
CA HIS A 143 -4.34 -26.43 -7.41
C HIS A 143 -5.78 -26.96 -7.26
N LEU A 144 -6.50 -27.18 -8.36
CA LEU A 144 -7.91 -27.62 -8.33
C LEU A 144 -8.09 -29.13 -8.54
N THR A 145 -7.04 -29.89 -8.88
CA THR A 145 -7.12 -31.33 -9.22
C THR A 145 -5.94 -32.15 -8.68
N ALA A 146 -5.67 -32.09 -7.38
CA ALA A 146 -4.82 -33.08 -6.72
C ALA A 146 -5.69 -34.19 -6.08
N PRO A 147 -5.47 -35.48 -6.39
CA PRO A 147 -6.21 -36.57 -5.76
C PRO A 147 -5.86 -36.69 -4.28
N LEU A 148 -6.86 -37.02 -3.46
CA LEU A 148 -6.68 -37.47 -2.09
C LEU A 148 -6.04 -38.86 -2.09
N GLU A 149 -4.71 -38.94 -2.04
CA GLU A 149 -4.01 -40.19 -1.72
C GLU A 149 -3.46 -40.13 -0.29
N GLY A 150 -3.85 -41.13 0.50
CA GLY A 150 -3.55 -41.24 1.92
C GLY A 150 -2.06 -41.44 2.18
N PHE A 151 -1.52 -40.67 3.11
CA PHE A 151 -0.17 -40.86 3.62
C PHE A 151 -0.16 -41.91 4.74
N PRO A 152 0.75 -42.91 4.72
CA PRO A 152 1.02 -43.70 5.91
C PRO A 152 1.73 -42.82 6.93
N ALA A 153 1.32 -42.91 8.19
CA ALA A 153 1.90 -42.16 9.29
C ALA A 153 3.39 -42.50 9.44
N LYS A 154 4.26 -41.57 9.02
CA LYS A 154 5.71 -41.62 9.28
C LYS A 154 5.97 -40.80 10.54
N ALA A 155 6.65 -41.41 11.52
CA ALA A 155 7.01 -40.75 12.78
C ALA A 155 7.80 -39.44 12.51
N PRO A 156 7.58 -38.38 13.31
CA PRO A 156 8.15 -37.07 13.01
C PRO A 156 9.66 -37.09 13.23
N GLN A 157 10.41 -37.02 12.14
CA GLN A 157 11.83 -36.66 12.20
C GLN A 157 11.93 -35.14 12.40
N VAL A 158 12.41 -34.73 13.58
CA VAL A 158 12.66 -33.32 13.93
C VAL A 158 13.82 -32.82 13.06
N GLN A 159 13.51 -32.04 12.03
CA GLN A 159 14.52 -31.25 11.35
C GLN A 159 14.93 -30.10 12.28
N ALA A 160 16.23 -29.94 12.52
CA ALA A 160 16.76 -28.86 13.33
C ALA A 160 16.35 -27.51 12.73
N ARG A 161 15.82 -26.62 13.57
CA ARG A 161 15.39 -25.29 13.13
C ARG A 161 16.58 -24.46 12.63
N THR A 162 16.39 -23.77 11.51
CA THR A 162 17.37 -22.83 10.93
C THR A 162 17.10 -21.38 11.31
N ARG A 163 15.97 -21.10 11.97
CA ARG A 163 15.56 -19.76 12.41
C ARG A 163 14.94 -19.80 13.80
N PRO A 164 14.96 -18.68 14.55
CA PRO A 164 14.30 -18.59 15.84
C PRO A 164 12.81 -18.94 15.74
N PRO A 165 12.22 -19.53 16.80
CA PRO A 165 10.81 -19.90 16.82
C PRO A 165 9.85 -18.73 16.65
N ILE A 166 10.25 -17.56 17.17
CA ILE A 166 9.48 -16.33 17.16
C ILE A 166 10.22 -15.34 16.26
N THR A 167 9.52 -14.84 15.24
CA THR A 167 10.04 -13.84 14.32
C THR A 167 9.07 -12.68 14.19
N THR A 168 9.57 -11.50 13.80
CA THR A 168 8.72 -10.36 13.45
C THR A 168 9.21 -9.67 12.19
N HIS A 169 8.30 -8.91 11.60
CA HIS A 169 8.52 -8.04 10.47
C HIS A 169 7.70 -6.77 10.69
N VAL A 170 8.32 -5.61 10.52
CA VAL A 170 7.67 -4.32 10.69
C VAL A 170 7.58 -3.61 9.35
N LEU A 171 6.35 -3.27 8.96
CA LEU A 171 6.06 -2.51 7.74
C LEU A 171 5.49 -1.15 8.11
N ASP A 172 6.06 -0.09 7.55
CA ASP A 172 5.48 1.25 7.59
C ASP A 172 4.45 1.37 6.47
N VAL A 173 3.18 1.19 6.82
CA VAL A 173 2.09 1.24 5.84
C VAL A 173 1.77 2.67 5.38
N SER A 174 2.23 3.69 6.10
CA SER A 174 2.08 5.09 5.66
C SER A 174 3.07 5.46 4.55
N ARG A 175 4.25 4.82 4.56
CA ARG A 175 5.30 4.99 3.55
C ARG A 175 5.31 3.90 2.48
N GLY A 176 4.61 2.79 2.72
CA GLY A 176 4.59 1.62 1.84
C GLY A 176 5.93 0.90 1.78
N SER A 177 6.69 0.88 2.89
CA SER A 177 8.04 0.31 2.93
C SER A 177 8.35 -0.41 4.24
N PRO A 178 9.32 -1.33 4.28
CA PRO A 178 9.79 -1.91 5.53
C PRO A 178 10.31 -0.84 6.50
N ALA A 179 10.03 -1.02 7.79
CA ALA A 179 10.44 -0.09 8.83
C ALA A 179 11.75 -0.56 9.46
N ALA A 180 12.86 -0.09 8.89
CA ALA A 180 14.22 -0.39 9.37
C ALA A 180 14.59 0.44 10.60
N GLY A 181 15.44 -0.11 11.47
CA GLY A 181 15.98 0.62 12.63
C GLY A 181 15.08 0.64 13.87
N ILE A 182 13.96 -0.10 13.88
CA ILE A 182 13.08 -0.22 15.04
C ILE A 182 13.71 -1.18 16.06
N GLU A 183 13.88 -0.71 17.29
CA GLU A 183 14.29 -1.57 18.40
C GLU A 183 13.13 -2.48 18.80
N VAL A 184 13.43 -3.77 18.91
CA VAL A 184 12.46 -4.82 19.24
C VAL A 184 12.97 -5.57 20.48
N ARG A 185 12.08 -5.83 21.43
CA ARG A 185 12.34 -6.65 22.61
C ARG A 185 11.32 -7.77 22.72
N LEU A 186 11.77 -8.95 23.13
CA LEU A 186 10.93 -10.10 23.41
C LEU A 186 11.09 -10.48 24.88
N GLU A 187 9.98 -10.63 25.58
CA GLU A 187 9.91 -11.01 26.98
C GLU A 187 8.92 -12.18 27.16
N MET A 188 9.17 -13.01 28.17
CA MET A 188 8.28 -14.08 28.60
C MET A 188 7.78 -13.81 30.01
N TRP A 189 6.51 -14.10 30.26
CA TRP A 189 5.93 -14.04 31.58
C TRP A 189 6.40 -15.23 32.44
N LYS A 190 7.08 -14.93 33.55
CA LYS A 190 7.61 -15.87 34.54
C LYS A 190 7.32 -15.33 35.95
N SER A 191 6.05 -15.38 36.35
CA SER A 191 5.57 -14.99 37.69
C SER A 191 4.91 -16.17 38.40
N SER A 192 4.57 -16.00 39.69
CA SER A 192 3.71 -16.93 40.44
C SER A 192 2.29 -17.00 39.87
N GLN A 193 1.80 -15.93 39.26
CA GLN A 193 0.57 -15.97 38.48
C GLN A 193 0.83 -16.62 37.11
N PRO A 194 -0.07 -17.51 36.63
CA PRO A 194 0.15 -18.26 35.39
C PRO A 194 0.12 -17.39 34.12
N ARG A 195 -0.49 -16.19 34.19
CA ARG A 195 -0.57 -15.22 33.10
C ARG A 195 -0.72 -13.80 33.65
N PRO A 196 -0.33 -12.76 32.90
CA PRO A 196 -0.61 -11.38 33.27
C PRO A 196 -2.12 -11.09 33.20
N SER A 197 -2.60 -10.26 34.11
CA SER A 197 -4.00 -9.83 34.19
C SER A 197 -4.16 -8.38 33.71
N PHE A 198 -5.20 -8.12 32.92
CA PHE A 198 -5.50 -6.76 32.47
C PHE A 198 -5.89 -5.88 33.66
N GLY A 199 -5.18 -4.77 33.84
CA GLY A 199 -5.41 -3.81 34.92
C GLY A 199 -4.62 -4.05 36.20
N GLU A 200 -3.86 -5.15 36.30
CA GLU A 200 -2.90 -5.36 37.40
C GLU A 200 -1.51 -4.87 37.01
N THR A 201 -0.76 -4.36 37.99
CA THR A 201 0.62 -3.95 37.78
C THR A 201 1.51 -5.17 37.59
N ASP A 202 2.25 -5.20 36.48
CA ASP A 202 3.20 -6.26 36.10
C ASP A 202 4.48 -6.27 36.96
N ILE A 203 4.35 -6.32 38.29
CA ILE A 203 5.51 -6.25 39.19
C ILE A 203 6.33 -7.54 39.09
N GLY A 204 7.39 -7.50 38.28
CA GLY A 204 8.42 -8.54 38.22
C GLY A 204 8.09 -9.79 37.41
N GLY A 205 6.99 -9.80 36.64
CA GLY A 205 6.59 -10.99 35.89
C GLY A 205 7.23 -11.13 34.51
N TRP A 206 7.73 -10.07 33.88
CA TRP A 206 8.32 -10.14 32.53
C TRP A 206 9.83 -10.34 32.58
N VAL A 207 10.31 -11.40 31.93
CA VAL A 207 11.73 -11.74 31.81
C VAL A 207 12.17 -11.61 30.37
N LEU A 208 13.26 -10.89 30.13
CA LEU A 208 13.80 -10.67 28.79
C LEU A 208 14.31 -11.98 28.17
N GLU A 209 13.82 -12.29 26.97
CA GLU A 209 14.29 -13.40 26.13
C GLU A 209 15.31 -12.91 25.08
N GLY A 210 15.15 -11.68 24.58
CA GLY A 210 16.15 -11.06 23.70
C GLY A 210 15.74 -9.70 23.12
N CYS A 211 16.70 -9.05 22.47
CA CYS A 211 16.55 -7.74 21.83
C CYS A 211 17.17 -7.76 20.44
N SER A 212 16.61 -6.98 19.51
CA SER A 212 17.22 -6.73 18.21
C SER A 212 16.82 -5.37 17.64
N THR A 213 17.34 -5.05 16.46
CA THR A 213 16.90 -3.91 15.66
C THR A 213 16.48 -4.41 14.29
N THR A 214 15.41 -3.88 13.73
CA THR A 214 14.94 -4.29 12.40
C THR A 214 15.93 -3.92 11.30
N ASP A 215 16.15 -4.85 10.37
CA ASP A 215 17.03 -4.67 9.21
C ASP A 215 16.37 -3.85 8.09
N ARG A 216 17.00 -3.79 6.91
CA ARG A 216 16.49 -3.05 5.74
C ARG A 216 15.21 -3.64 5.14
N ASP A 217 14.92 -4.91 5.43
CA ASP A 217 13.67 -5.60 5.09
C ASP A 217 12.66 -5.53 6.25
N GLY A 218 12.92 -4.71 7.27
CA GLY A 218 12.04 -4.54 8.43
C GLY A 218 11.97 -5.77 9.34
N ARG A 219 12.82 -6.78 9.14
CA ARG A 219 12.82 -8.02 9.93
C ARG A 219 13.65 -7.86 11.17
N SER A 220 13.19 -8.42 12.29
CA SER A 220 14.03 -8.48 13.49
C SER A 220 15.24 -9.38 13.28
N GLY A 221 16.34 -9.04 13.94
CA GLY A 221 17.41 -10.00 14.20
C GLY A 221 16.95 -11.14 15.11
N GLN A 222 17.92 -11.89 15.65
CA GLN A 222 17.64 -13.02 16.53
C GLN A 222 17.07 -12.54 17.89
N LEU A 223 15.76 -12.69 18.08
CA LEU A 223 15.04 -12.29 19.30
C LEU A 223 15.13 -13.30 20.45
N MET A 224 15.61 -14.51 20.17
CA MET A 224 15.83 -15.57 21.16
C MET A 224 16.74 -16.65 20.57
N SER A 225 17.25 -17.55 21.40
CA SER A 225 18.00 -18.73 20.95
C SER A 225 17.18 -19.60 20.00
N ILE A 226 17.83 -20.22 19.03
CA ILE A 226 17.21 -21.21 18.16
C ILE A 226 16.97 -22.46 19.00
N VAL A 227 15.71 -22.78 19.25
CA VAL A 227 15.26 -23.93 20.04
C VAL A 227 14.20 -24.71 19.28
N ASP A 228 14.23 -26.04 19.37
CA ASP A 228 13.27 -26.91 18.69
C ASP A 228 11.87 -26.81 19.31
N ALA A 229 11.80 -26.67 20.64
CA ALA A 229 10.56 -26.49 21.38
C ALA A 229 10.55 -25.15 22.12
N LEU A 230 9.51 -24.35 21.88
CA LEU A 230 9.20 -23.16 22.67
C LEU A 230 8.66 -23.54 24.04
N SER A 231 9.00 -22.76 25.05
CA SER A 231 8.34 -22.86 26.35
C SER A 231 6.89 -22.34 26.21
N PRO A 232 5.86 -23.14 26.50
CA PRO A 232 4.48 -22.65 26.51
C PRO A 232 4.32 -21.54 27.55
N GLY A 233 3.47 -20.55 27.25
CA GLY A 233 3.24 -19.41 28.14
C GLY A 233 2.93 -18.12 27.40
N VAL A 234 2.93 -17.02 28.14
CA VAL A 234 2.61 -15.69 27.61
C VAL A 234 3.90 -14.93 27.29
N TYR A 235 3.96 -14.40 26.08
CA TYR A 235 5.07 -13.61 25.56
C TYR A 235 4.61 -12.19 25.28
N ARG A 236 5.55 -11.25 25.36
CA ARG A 236 5.37 -9.86 24.97
C ARG A 236 6.47 -9.47 23.99
N ILE A 237 6.07 -8.95 22.83
CA ILE A 237 6.99 -8.33 21.89
C ILE A 237 6.73 -6.83 21.83
N SER A 238 7.77 -6.03 22.07
CA SER A 238 7.69 -4.58 22.19
C SER A 238 8.55 -3.90 21.13
N PHE A 239 8.02 -2.82 20.55
CA PHE A 239 8.62 -2.07 19.45
C PHE A 239 8.78 -0.60 19.86
N ASN A 240 9.98 -0.04 19.72
CA ASN A 240 10.25 1.37 20.02
C ASN A 240 9.77 2.28 18.87
N THR A 241 8.46 2.36 18.68
CA THR A 241 7.83 3.11 17.58
C THR A 241 8.05 4.61 17.71
N GLY A 242 8.14 5.15 18.93
CA GLY A 242 8.40 6.57 19.15
C GLY A 242 9.80 7.00 18.71
N LYS A 243 10.81 6.13 18.86
CA LYS A 243 12.15 6.41 18.30
C LYS A 243 12.14 6.44 16.77
N TYR A 244 11.39 5.53 16.14
CA TYR A 244 11.29 5.45 14.68
C TYR A 244 10.44 6.58 14.09
N ASN A 245 9.36 6.96 14.76
CA ASN A 245 8.45 8.03 14.35
C ASN A 245 8.10 8.95 15.53
N PRO A 246 8.97 9.94 15.86
CA PRO A 246 8.79 10.81 17.02
C PRO A 246 7.52 11.67 17.01
N GLY A 247 6.95 11.93 15.83
CA GLY A 247 5.69 12.65 15.69
C GLY A 247 4.45 11.75 15.68
N GLY A 248 4.63 10.43 15.82
CA GLY A 248 3.55 9.45 15.89
C GLY A 248 2.87 9.44 17.25
N PHE A 249 1.65 8.89 17.27
CA PHE A 249 0.84 8.78 18.48
C PHE A 249 1.36 7.73 19.48
N PHE A 250 2.06 6.69 18.99
CA PHE A 250 2.51 5.57 19.83
C PHE A 250 3.97 5.77 20.29
N PRO A 251 4.23 6.02 21.59
CA PRO A 251 5.60 6.11 22.10
C PRO A 251 6.33 4.76 21.99
N TYR A 252 5.60 3.67 22.15
CA TYR A 252 6.01 2.30 21.84
C TYR A 252 4.74 1.46 21.63
N VAL A 253 4.90 0.28 21.02
CA VAL A 253 3.81 -0.70 20.88
C VAL A 253 4.24 -2.00 21.54
N SER A 254 3.37 -2.60 22.34
CA SER A 254 3.58 -3.92 22.95
C SER A 254 2.45 -4.85 22.55
N ILE A 255 2.80 -6.02 22.02
CA ILE A 255 1.87 -7.07 21.63
C ILE A 255 2.08 -8.25 22.57
N VAL A 256 1.02 -8.63 23.29
CA VAL A 256 1.03 -9.76 24.22
C VAL A 256 0.29 -10.92 23.56
N PHE A 257 0.89 -12.11 23.56
CA PHE A 257 0.33 -13.31 22.93
C PHE A 257 0.68 -14.57 23.70
N GLU A 258 -0.12 -15.62 23.52
CA GLU A 258 0.02 -16.90 24.22
C GLU A 258 0.47 -18.01 23.27
N ILE A 259 1.39 -18.85 23.75
CA ILE A 259 1.82 -20.07 23.09
C ILE A 259 1.33 -21.25 23.93
N LYS A 260 0.45 -22.08 23.37
CA LYS A 260 -0.09 -23.28 24.03
C LYS A 260 0.88 -24.45 23.93
N ASP A 261 0.75 -25.44 24.83
CA ASP A 261 1.61 -26.64 24.79
C ASP A 261 1.50 -27.40 23.45
N THR A 262 0.32 -27.42 22.84
CA THR A 262 0.09 -28.02 21.52
C THR A 262 0.85 -27.32 20.40
N GLN A 263 1.35 -26.10 20.62
CA GLN A 263 1.99 -25.24 19.63
C GLN A 263 3.50 -25.10 19.82
N LYS A 264 4.10 -25.81 20.80
CA LYS A 264 5.53 -25.63 21.16
C LYS A 264 6.52 -25.87 20.02
N PHE A 265 6.13 -26.67 19.03
CA PHE A 265 6.94 -26.97 17.85
C PHE A 265 6.59 -26.09 16.63
N GLU A 266 5.61 -25.20 16.76
CA GLU A 266 5.20 -24.28 15.69
C GLU A 266 6.10 -23.04 15.64
N HIS A 267 6.17 -22.43 14.46
CA HIS A 267 6.79 -21.12 14.27
C HIS A 267 5.74 -20.02 14.45
N PHE A 268 6.13 -18.95 15.13
CA PHE A 268 5.27 -17.81 15.43
C PHE A 268 5.82 -16.57 14.73
N HIS A 269 5.14 -16.14 13.67
CA HIS A 269 5.41 -14.85 13.06
C HIS A 269 4.44 -13.80 13.62
N VAL A 270 4.95 -12.78 14.31
CA VAL A 270 4.13 -11.72 14.93
C VAL A 270 4.55 -10.36 14.35
N PRO A 271 4.05 -9.98 13.17
CA PRO A 271 4.43 -8.74 12.51
C PRO A 271 3.73 -7.50 13.09
N LEU A 272 4.28 -6.33 12.80
CA LEU A 272 3.68 -5.03 13.10
C LEU A 272 3.49 -4.24 11.80
N LEU A 273 2.24 -3.94 11.47
CA LEU A 273 1.88 -2.99 10.41
C LEU A 273 1.66 -1.63 11.07
N LEU A 274 2.57 -0.68 10.85
CA LEU A 274 2.63 0.57 11.59
C LEU A 274 2.30 1.77 10.68
N SER A 275 1.46 2.68 11.17
CA SER A 275 1.35 4.05 10.70
C SER A 275 1.52 5.01 11.89
N PRO A 276 1.64 6.34 11.67
CA PRO A 276 1.76 7.30 12.76
C PRO A 276 0.60 7.27 13.77
N PHE A 277 -0.60 6.83 13.38
CA PHE A 277 -1.82 6.89 14.21
C PHE A 277 -2.63 5.59 14.23
N SER A 278 -2.13 4.53 13.59
CA SER A 278 -2.71 3.19 13.67
C SER A 278 -1.62 2.13 13.67
N PHE A 279 -1.91 0.97 14.24
CA PHE A 279 -1.15 -0.22 13.97
C PHE A 279 -2.07 -1.43 13.91
N SER A 280 -1.61 -2.49 13.27
CA SER A 280 -2.25 -3.81 13.34
C SER A 280 -1.20 -4.92 13.42
N THR A 281 -1.64 -6.07 13.91
CA THR A 281 -0.84 -7.29 14.02
C THR A 281 -1.74 -8.50 13.80
N TYR A 282 -1.13 -9.65 13.58
CA TYR A 282 -1.81 -10.93 13.41
C TYR A 282 -0.83 -12.08 13.73
N ARG A 283 -1.34 -13.32 13.79
CA ARG A 283 -0.53 -14.52 13.90
C ARG A 283 -0.22 -15.05 12.49
N GLY A 284 1.03 -14.94 12.04
CA GLY A 284 1.52 -15.58 10.83
C GLY A 284 2.17 -16.94 11.10
N SER A 285 2.32 -17.73 10.03
CA SER A 285 2.98 -19.05 10.00
C SER A 285 4.37 -18.98 9.38
#